data_AF-A0A7C8HZS2-F1
#
_entry.id   AF-A0A7C8HZS2-F1
#
_cell.length_a   1.000
_cell.length_b   1.000
_cell.length_c   1.000
_cell.angle_alpha   90.00
_cell.angle_beta   90.00
_cell.angle_gamma   90.00
#
_symmetry.space_group_name_H-M   'P 1'
#
loop_
_entity.id
_entity.type
_entity.pdbx_description
1 polymer ?
#
loop_
_entity_poly.entity_id
_entity_poly.type
_entity_poly.pdbx_seq_one_letter_code
_entity_poly.pdbx_strand_id
1 'polypeptide(L)'
;MEYFADIAALALGPIKPASLEEAVSAYEKDGVTRMVKLWKKFAFHLPSPSREIETTTPFQTLPPSNWIKAYMSWGLETGTPRLDAKLTVKTLLKEFEQLRRVLRLALDESMANKDVQVVKKFIRQLSAKGASTKSRHKSLAYGLDTDEI
;
A
#
# COMPACT_ATOMS: atom_id res chain seq x y z
N MET A 1 -20.94 35.10 -23.68
CA MET A 1 -20.43 35.01 -22.30
C MET A 1 -20.27 33.53 -21.94
N GLU A 2 -19.36 32.80 -22.60
CA GLU A 2 -19.13 31.36 -22.33
C GLU A 2 -17.65 31.02 -22.16
N TYR A 3 -16.73 31.81 -22.73
CA TYR A 3 -15.28 31.56 -22.68
C TYR A 3 -14.62 31.71 -21.29
N PHE A 4 -15.25 32.39 -20.32
CA PHE A 4 -14.65 32.57 -18.99
C PHE A 4 -14.93 31.42 -18.02
N ALA A 5 -15.96 30.60 -18.26
CA ALA A 5 -16.25 29.42 -17.44
C ALA A 5 -15.23 28.30 -17.69
N ASP A 6 -14.81 28.11 -18.95
CA ASP A 6 -13.82 27.10 -19.34
C ASP A 6 -12.41 27.40 -18.82
N ILE A 7 -12.03 28.68 -18.71
CA ILE A 7 -10.73 29.09 -18.15
C ILE A 7 -10.70 28.90 -16.62
N ALA A 8 -11.81 29.13 -15.93
CA ALA A 8 -11.92 28.88 -14.49
C ALA A 8 -11.85 27.37 -14.17
N ALA A 9 -12.43 26.52 -15.02
CA ALA A 9 -12.33 25.06 -14.91
C ALA A 9 -10.90 24.54 -15.13
N LEU A 10 -10.13 25.16 -16.03
CA LEU A 10 -8.70 24.85 -16.25
C LEU A 10 -7.77 25.37 -15.14
N ALA A 11 -8.18 26.42 -14.42
CA ALA A 11 -7.41 27.01 -13.31
C ALA A 11 -7.60 26.28 -11.97
N LEU A 12 -8.61 25.41 -11.84
CA LEU A 12 -8.90 24.67 -10.61
C LEU A 12 -7.90 23.56 -10.29
N GLY A 13 -6.92 23.31 -11.18
CA GLY A 13 -5.98 22.20 -11.02
C GLY A 13 -6.69 20.84 -11.06
N PRO A 14 -5.94 19.74 -11.01
CA PRO A 14 -6.55 18.42 -10.85
C PRO A 14 -7.41 18.42 -9.58
N ILE A 15 -8.70 18.10 -9.75
CA ILE A 15 -9.65 17.98 -8.65
C ILE A 15 -9.17 16.82 -7.78
N LYS A 16 -8.60 17.14 -6.62
CA LYS A 16 -8.26 16.13 -5.61
C LYS A 16 -9.53 15.34 -5.30
N PRO A 17 -9.52 13.99 -5.38
CA PRO A 17 -10.70 13.21 -5.04
C PRO A 17 -11.14 13.55 -3.61
N ALA A 18 -12.43 13.85 -3.41
CA ALA A 18 -12.94 14.30 -2.12
C ALA A 18 -12.86 13.20 -1.07
N SER A 19 -12.82 11.92 -1.49
CA SER A 19 -12.56 10.77 -0.63
C SER A 19 -11.88 9.62 -1.38
N LEU A 20 -11.11 8.79 -0.64
CA LEU A 20 -10.55 7.54 -1.17
C LEU A 20 -11.64 6.59 -1.68
N GLU A 21 -12.86 6.68 -1.15
CA GLU A 21 -13.98 5.83 -1.54
C GLU A 21 -14.52 6.20 -2.93
N GLU A 22 -14.50 7.49 -3.29
CA GLU A 22 -14.89 7.97 -4.62
C GLU A 22 -13.84 7.66 -5.69
N ALA A 23 -12.55 7.66 -5.32
CA ALA A 23 -11.45 7.41 -6.25
C ALA A 23 -11.28 5.92 -6.64
N VAL A 24 -12.01 4.99 -6.00
CA VAL A 24 -11.77 3.56 -6.07
C VAL A 24 -12.82 2.85 -6.93
N SER A 25 -12.35 2.15 -7.97
CA SER A 25 -13.21 1.27 -8.78
C SER A 25 -13.63 0.01 -8.01
N ALA A 26 -14.75 -0.61 -8.40
CA ALA A 26 -15.26 -1.83 -7.76
C ALA A 26 -14.20 -2.96 -7.71
N TYR A 27 -13.36 -3.08 -8.75
CA TYR A 27 -12.30 -4.08 -8.83
C TYR A 27 -11.13 -3.80 -7.87
N GLU A 28 -10.88 -2.54 -7.54
CA GLU A 28 -9.79 -2.15 -6.62
C GLU A 28 -10.23 -2.11 -5.15
N LYS A 29 -11.55 -2.04 -4.91
CA LYS A 29 -12.15 -1.88 -3.58
C LYS A 29 -11.64 -2.88 -2.56
N ASP A 30 -11.51 -4.15 -2.92
CA ASP A 30 -11.02 -5.18 -2.00
C ASP A 30 -9.55 -4.99 -1.61
N GLY A 31 -8.71 -4.63 -2.58
CA GLY A 31 -7.29 -4.37 -2.36
C GLY A 31 -7.06 -3.13 -1.51
N VAL A 32 -7.77 -2.04 -1.79
CA VAL A 32 -7.71 -0.80 -1.02
C VAL A 32 -8.25 -1.02 0.39
N THR A 33 -9.40 -1.67 0.55
CA THR A 33 -10.00 -1.97 1.86
C THR A 33 -9.06 -2.81 2.73
N ARG A 34 -8.42 -3.84 2.16
CA ARG A 34 -7.41 -4.63 2.86
C ARG A 34 -6.25 -3.76 3.33
N MET A 35 -5.73 -2.88 2.46
CA MET A 35 -4.59 -2.03 2.78
C MET A 35 -4.91 -1.02 3.88
N VAL A 36 -6.06 -0.35 3.79
CA VAL A 36 -6.55 0.58 4.81
C VAL A 36 -6.70 -0.13 6.16
N LYS A 37 -7.28 -1.32 6.19
CA LYS A 37 -7.41 -2.11 7.43
C LYS A 37 -6.07 -2.45 8.06
N LEU A 38 -5.08 -2.88 7.25
CA LEU A 38 -3.74 -3.19 7.74
C LEU A 38 -3.02 -1.94 8.24
N TRP A 39 -3.14 -0.83 7.51
CA TRP A 39 -2.55 0.44 7.91
C TRP A 39 -3.13 0.93 9.23
N LYS A 40 -4.45 0.89 9.43
CA LYS A 40 -5.10 1.26 10.70
C LYS A 40 -4.59 0.41 11.87
N LYS A 41 -4.40 -0.90 11.66
CA LYS A 41 -3.80 -1.78 12.68
C LYS A 41 -2.39 -1.36 13.04
N PHE A 42 -1.58 -1.01 12.04
CA PHE A 42 -0.24 -0.46 12.26
C PHE A 42 -0.27 0.91 12.95
N ALA A 43 -1.21 1.78 12.59
CA ALA A 43 -1.31 3.15 13.08
C ALA A 43 -1.46 3.24 14.61
N PHE A 44 -2.03 2.21 15.26
CA PHE A 44 -2.06 2.10 16.72
C PHE A 44 -0.67 2.15 17.38
N HIS A 45 0.38 1.75 16.65
CA HIS A 45 1.77 1.78 17.13
C HIS A 45 2.48 3.11 16.88
N LEU A 46 1.84 4.07 16.20
CA LEU A 46 2.41 5.41 15.98
C LEU A 46 2.32 6.27 17.25
N PRO A 47 3.19 7.29 17.39
CA PRO A 47 3.06 8.26 18.48
C PRO A 47 1.79 9.11 18.32
N SER A 48 1.24 9.59 19.45
CA SER A 48 0.20 10.62 19.44
C SER A 48 0.81 11.98 19.01
N PRO A 49 0.11 12.83 18.23
CA PRO A 49 -1.29 12.74 17.80
C PRO A 49 -1.52 11.94 16.50
N SER A 50 -0.45 11.55 15.80
CA SER A 50 -0.53 10.89 14.49
C SER A 50 -1.31 9.57 14.51
N ARG A 51 -1.25 8.84 15.64
CA ARG A 51 -2.06 7.65 15.90
C ARG A 51 -3.55 7.89 15.66
N GLU A 52 -4.12 8.93 16.25
CA GLU A 52 -5.56 9.19 16.25
C GLU A 52 -6.05 9.57 14.86
N ILE A 53 -5.25 10.37 14.15
CA ILE A 53 -5.52 10.80 12.78
C ILE A 53 -5.49 9.58 11.85
N GLU A 54 -4.40 8.83 11.83
CA GLU A 54 -4.21 7.71 10.88
C GLU A 54 -5.12 6.51 11.18
N THR A 55 -5.59 6.34 12.42
CA THR A 55 -6.56 5.30 12.76
C THR A 55 -7.97 5.64 12.28
N THR A 56 -8.35 6.92 12.34
CA THR A 56 -9.69 7.39 11.97
C THR A 56 -9.77 7.60 10.46
N THR A 57 -8.92 8.49 9.95
CA THR A 57 -8.86 8.93 8.55
C THR A 57 -7.43 8.76 8.01
N PRO A 58 -7.05 7.54 7.60
CA PRO A 58 -5.72 7.29 7.05
C PRO A 58 -5.54 7.99 5.70
N PHE A 59 -4.28 8.27 5.37
CA PHE A 59 -3.88 8.79 4.06
C PHE A 59 -4.48 10.17 3.69
N GLN A 60 -4.76 11.01 4.70
CA GLN A 60 -5.12 12.42 4.47
C GLN A 60 -3.92 13.25 3.97
N THR A 61 -2.73 12.84 4.39
CA THR A 61 -1.44 13.38 3.94
C THR A 61 -0.51 12.24 3.56
N LEU A 62 0.55 12.54 2.81
CA LEU A 62 1.54 11.54 2.45
C LEU A 62 2.33 11.10 3.70
N PRO A 63 2.30 9.80 4.08
CA PRO A 63 3.06 9.34 5.24
C PRO A 63 4.57 9.51 5.01
N PRO A 64 5.33 9.96 6.02
CA PRO A 64 6.78 10.02 5.93
C PRO A 64 7.39 8.67 5.59
N SER A 65 8.49 8.67 4.82
CA SER A 65 9.23 7.46 4.44
C SER A 65 9.60 6.57 5.63
N ASN A 66 9.81 7.15 6.82
CA ASN A 66 10.12 6.39 8.04
C ASN A 66 8.91 5.59 8.55
N TRP A 67 7.69 6.11 8.44
CA TRP A 67 6.48 5.38 8.81
C TRP A 67 6.22 4.23 7.84
N ILE A 68 6.47 4.44 6.55
CA ILE A 68 6.36 3.37 5.54
C ILE A 68 7.36 2.25 5.84
N LYS A 69 8.61 2.57 6.20
CA LYS A 69 9.61 1.57 6.62
C LYS A 69 9.18 0.83 7.88
N ALA A 70 8.62 1.54 8.87
CA ALA A 70 8.10 0.94 10.08
C ALA A 70 6.92 0.00 9.78
N TYR A 71 5.99 0.39 8.91
CA TYR A 71 4.90 -0.45 8.42
C TYR A 71 5.42 -1.73 7.76
N MET A 72 6.44 -1.64 6.89
CA MET A 72 7.07 -2.82 6.25
C MET A 72 7.74 -3.76 7.26
N SER A 73 8.32 -3.21 8.33
CA SER A 73 8.95 -4.01 9.39
C SER A 73 7.91 -4.68 10.27
N TRP A 74 6.87 -3.94 10.66
CA TRP A 74 5.72 -4.46 11.39
C TRP A 74 5.02 -5.57 10.61
N GLY A 75 4.84 -5.40 9.29
CA GLY A 75 4.25 -6.42 8.42
C GLY A 75 5.11 -7.68 8.30
N LEU A 76 6.44 -7.57 8.41
CA LEU A 76 7.33 -8.73 8.48
C LEU A 76 7.18 -9.50 9.80
N GLU A 77 6.99 -8.80 10.91
CA GLU A 77 6.86 -9.38 12.26
C GLU A 77 5.47 -9.98 12.52
N THR A 78 4.43 -9.31 12.04
CA THR A 78 3.03 -9.67 12.29
C THR A 78 2.37 -10.44 11.15
N GLY A 79 2.97 -10.42 9.96
CA GLY A 79 2.43 -11.06 8.78
C GLY A 79 2.38 -12.57 8.94
N THR A 80 1.18 -13.16 8.84
CA THR A 80 1.01 -14.61 8.88
C THR A 80 1.59 -15.21 7.60
N PRO A 81 2.68 -16.00 7.65
CA PRO A 81 3.14 -16.71 6.48
C PRO A 81 2.06 -17.73 6.11
N ARG A 82 1.51 -17.64 4.89
CA ARG A 82 0.35 -18.47 4.49
C ARG A 82 0.57 -19.99 4.60
N LEU A 83 1.82 -20.47 4.68
CA LEU A 83 2.19 -21.90 4.64
C LEU A 83 3.62 -22.09 5.20
N ASP A 84 3.88 -21.85 6.49
CA ASP A 84 5.16 -22.17 7.19
C ASP A 84 6.47 -21.45 6.79
N ALA A 85 6.47 -20.57 5.78
CA ALA A 85 7.69 -19.90 5.34
C ALA A 85 7.67 -18.39 5.56
N LYS A 86 8.73 -17.88 6.23
CA LYS A 86 9.08 -16.46 6.42
C LYS A 86 8.63 -15.58 5.25
N LEU A 87 8.00 -14.44 5.56
CA LEU A 87 7.55 -13.46 4.56
C LEU A 87 8.71 -13.10 3.62
N THR A 88 8.47 -13.09 2.30
CA THR A 88 9.56 -12.84 1.35
C THR A 88 9.76 -11.34 1.09
N VAL A 89 11.00 -10.95 0.76
CA VAL A 89 11.31 -9.58 0.28
C VAL A 89 10.41 -9.21 -0.91
N LYS A 90 10.12 -10.18 -1.80
CA LYS A 90 9.23 -9.98 -2.95
C LYS A 90 7.79 -9.67 -2.52
N THR A 91 7.29 -10.32 -1.47
CA THR A 91 5.96 -10.04 -0.91
C THR A 91 5.90 -8.63 -0.35
N LEU A 92 6.91 -8.22 0.43
CA LEU A 92 7.00 -6.86 0.98
C LEU A 92 7.10 -5.79 -0.12
N LEU A 93 7.88 -6.05 -1.18
CA LEU A 93 7.94 -5.13 -2.33
C LEU A 93 6.58 -5.01 -3.03
N LYS A 94 5.84 -6.12 -3.21
CA LYS A 94 4.48 -6.07 -3.76
C LYS A 94 3.53 -5.29 -2.87
N GLU A 95 3.62 -5.49 -1.56
CA GLU A 95 2.81 -4.78 -0.59
C GLU A 95 3.11 -3.28 -0.58
N PHE A 96 4.39 -2.91 -0.71
CA PHE A 96 4.78 -1.51 -0.89
C PHE A 96 4.21 -0.89 -2.17
N GLU A 97 4.23 -1.60 -3.30
CA GLU A 97 3.62 -1.09 -4.54
C GLU A 97 2.09 -0.95 -4.41
N GLN A 98 1.43 -1.86 -3.68
CA GLN A 98 0.00 -1.72 -3.36
C GLN A 98 -0.27 -0.49 -2.51
N LEU A 99 0.54 -0.26 -1.46
CA LEU A 99 0.43 0.93 -0.63
C LEU A 99 0.63 2.21 -1.44
N ARG A 100 1.63 2.26 -2.33
CA ARG A 100 1.86 3.41 -3.23
C ARG A 100 0.67 3.69 -4.13
N ARG A 101 0.03 2.64 -4.67
CA ARG A 101 -1.18 2.79 -5.48
C ARG A 101 -2.31 3.38 -4.66
N VAL A 102 -2.52 2.90 -3.43
CA VAL A 102 -3.53 3.45 -2.51
C VAL A 102 -3.26 4.91 -2.17
N LEU A 103 -2.00 5.27 -1.86
CA LEU A 103 -1.61 6.64 -1.58
C LEU A 103 -1.86 7.56 -2.78
N ARG A 104 -1.54 7.09 -3.99
CA ARG A 104 -1.83 7.84 -5.22
C ARG A 104 -3.33 8.05 -5.41
N LEU A 105 -4.16 7.04 -5.16
CA LEU A 105 -5.62 7.17 -5.24
C LEU A 105 -6.17 8.12 -4.17
N ALA A 106 -5.61 8.10 -2.96
CA ALA A 106 -6.06 8.93 -1.84
C ALA A 106 -5.68 10.41 -1.99
N LEU A 107 -4.49 10.68 -2.52
CA LEU A 107 -3.89 12.02 -2.50
C LEU A 107 -3.83 12.69 -3.87
N ASP A 108 -4.07 11.93 -4.95
CA ASP A 108 -3.76 12.29 -6.34
C ASP A 108 -2.29 12.69 -6.56
N GLU A 109 -1.41 12.32 -5.63
CA GLU A 109 0.01 12.64 -5.66
C GLU A 109 0.85 11.37 -5.69
N SER A 110 1.97 11.43 -6.41
CA SER A 110 2.95 10.36 -6.46
C SER A 110 4.08 10.62 -5.48
N MET A 111 4.45 9.59 -4.71
CA MET A 111 5.68 9.63 -3.91
C MET A 111 6.90 9.99 -4.78
N ALA A 112 7.74 10.89 -4.27
CA ALA A 112 9.00 11.24 -4.91
C ALA A 112 9.87 9.99 -5.15
N ASN A 113 10.49 9.89 -6.33
CA ASN A 113 11.25 8.70 -6.72
C ASN A 113 12.42 8.43 -5.75
N LYS A 114 13.02 9.48 -5.18
CA LYS A 114 14.06 9.36 -4.14
C LYS A 114 13.56 8.57 -2.93
N ASP A 115 12.38 8.88 -2.41
CA ASP A 115 11.77 8.17 -1.28
C ASP A 115 11.42 6.73 -1.63
N VAL A 116 10.91 6.50 -2.84
CA VAL A 116 10.62 5.16 -3.36
C VAL A 116 11.87 4.29 -3.36
N GLN A 117 13.01 4.81 -3.83
CA GLN A 117 14.27 4.06 -3.84
C GLN A 117 14.78 3.79 -2.42
N VAL A 118 14.65 4.75 -1.51
CA VAL A 118 15.04 4.60 -0.10
C VAL A 118 14.23 3.49 0.57
N VAL A 119 12.90 3.45 0.37
CA VAL A 119 12.04 2.39 0.93
C VAL A 119 12.34 1.03 0.27
N LYS A 120 12.53 0.97 -1.05
CA LYS A 120 12.89 -0.29 -1.73
C LYS A 120 14.23 -0.86 -1.24
N LYS A 121 15.23 0.01 -1.04
CA LYS A 121 16.53 -0.39 -0.47
C LYS A 121 16.34 -0.95 0.95
N PHE A 122 15.54 -0.28 1.78
CA PHE A 122 15.22 -0.75 3.12
C PHE A 122 14.52 -2.12 3.11
N ILE A 123 13.50 -2.32 2.26
CA ILE A 123 12.78 -3.60 2.16
C ILE A 123 13.73 -4.75 1.78
N ARG A 124 14.70 -4.50 0.89
CA ARG A 124 15.73 -5.50 0.55
C ARG A 124 16.63 -5.85 1.74
N GLN A 125 16.96 -4.85 2.57
CA GLN A 125 17.75 -5.05 3.79
C GLN A 125 17.00 -5.82 4.89
N LEU A 126 15.66 -5.89 4.84
CA LEU A 126 14.88 -6.72 5.78
C LEU A 126 15.19 -8.23 5.66
N SER A 127 15.90 -8.66 4.62
CA SER A 127 16.48 -10.01 4.55
C SER A 127 17.38 -10.33 5.74
N ALA A 128 18.18 -9.37 6.20
CA ALA A 128 19.02 -9.51 7.40
C ALA A 128 18.20 -9.62 8.70
N LYS A 129 16.94 -9.16 8.69
CA LYS A 129 15.99 -9.23 9.81
C LYS A 129 15.04 -10.43 9.72
N GLY A 130 15.32 -11.38 8.81
CA GLY A 130 14.55 -12.61 8.71
C GLY A 130 13.54 -12.66 7.57
N ALA A 131 13.47 -11.66 6.68
CA ALA A 131 12.69 -11.81 5.44
C ALA A 131 13.37 -12.83 4.52
N SER A 132 12.58 -13.72 3.91
CA SER A 132 13.10 -14.71 2.97
C SER A 132 13.47 -14.07 1.63
N THR A 133 14.65 -14.39 1.11
CA THR A 133 15.11 -13.99 -0.23
C THR A 133 14.76 -15.00 -1.31
N LYS A 134 14.29 -16.20 -0.91
CA LYS A 134 13.96 -17.28 -1.86
C LYS A 134 12.81 -16.84 -2.76
N SER A 135 13.04 -16.80 -4.07
CA SER A 135 11.96 -16.72 -5.04
C SER A 135 11.18 -18.04 -4.96
N ARG A 136 9.94 -18.00 -4.46
CA ARG A 136 9.06 -19.17 -4.55
C ARG A 136 8.90 -19.52 -6.03
N HIS A 137 9.24 -20.75 -6.41
CA HIS A 137 8.69 -21.35 -7.61
C HIS A 137 7.17 -21.24 -7.46
N LYS A 138 6.46 -20.71 -8.46
CA LYS A 138 4.99 -20.85 -8.45
C LYS A 138 4.75 -22.35 -8.37
N SER A 139 4.17 -22.84 -7.28
CA SER A 139 3.56 -24.16 -7.30
C SER A 139 2.52 -24.09 -8.42
N LEU A 140 2.78 -24.78 -9.53
CA LEU A 140 1.73 -25.09 -10.49
C LEU A 140 0.61 -25.70 -9.65
N ALA A 141 -0.60 -25.15 -9.75
CA ALA A 141 -1.76 -25.82 -9.21
C ALA A 141 -1.74 -27.22 -9.80
N TYR A 142 -1.49 -28.22 -8.97
CA TYR A 142 -1.59 -29.61 -9.35
C TYR A 142 -3.10 -29.82 -9.52
N GLY A 143 -3.58 -29.75 -10.76
CA GLY A 143 -4.92 -30.18 -11.12
C GLY A 143 -4.98 -31.70 -11.00
N LEU A 144 -5.10 -32.18 -9.78
CA LEU A 144 -5.66 -33.50 -9.47
C LEU A 144 -7.10 -33.21 -9.06
N ASP A 145 -8.01 -33.25 -10.04
CA ASP A 145 -9.45 -33.56 -9.92
C ASP A 145 -10.18 -33.20 -11.23
N THR A 146 -9.64 -33.69 -12.34
CA THR A 146 -10.43 -33.89 -13.57
C THR A 146 -10.11 -35.28 -14.09
N ASP A 147 -10.66 -36.28 -13.41
CA ASP A 147 -11.16 -37.50 -14.02
C ASP A 147 -12.26 -38.07 -13.11
N GLU A 148 -13.33 -38.58 -13.74
CA GLU A 148 -14.57 -39.18 -13.21
C GLU A 148 -15.78 -38.25 -12.94
N ILE A 149 -16.51 -37.93 -14.03
CA ILE A 149 -17.94 -38.28 -14.17
C ILE A 149 -18.15 -38.88 -15.56
#